data_AF-A0A8J8PZ03-F1
#
_entry.id   AF-A0A8J8PZ03-F1
#
_cell.length_a   1.000
_cell.length_b   1.000
_cell.length_c   1.000
_cell.angle_alpha   90.00
_cell.angle_beta   90.00
_cell.angle_gamma   90.00
#
_symmetry.space_group_name_H-M   'P 1'
#
loop_
_entity.id
_entity.type
_entity.pdbx_description
1 polymer ?
#
loop_
_entity_poly.entity_id
_entity_poly.type
_entity_poly.pdbx_seq_one_letter_code
_entity_poly.pdbx_strand_id
1 'polypeptide(L)'
;MGSEDATATEIRTCPSVAIVEQIADESGISPLELPPLNDTIDADALSQLLGDTDESASDARPTVVFTYANHRVCVTADGQVTLSSPDATEISVVDEWTHVSIVETSDEADVATRTVSAVAEHSGRDLERVQSAIGNVVDIDAIARLGEDRGNGASRSGATVLFSVLGYDVVVESNGTIAVGSTLKRLKQTGGNVLIAGVVPDALTDVASANLLGDPERGRRHVFALLDRDDTVVPARLGSTDETAARVVDYAAASRSAASAQPSADDGSAVTDRPADLDELGAAIETQIETLVTGTPLCEPGEIRLCVDSLRPVLDQRGAEGTIAFLEPIFDSIRDASGLAHYVLPVDRDDPVVRTLESLFDATIELRVSESGPEQRWHLHESNYTTDWFALTSVQ
;
A
#
# COMPACT_ATOMS: atom_id res chain seq x y z
N MET A 1 41.58 -7.54 -22.00
CA MET A 1 42.52 -8.15 -21.03
C MET A 1 42.34 -7.38 -19.73
N GLY A 2 41.62 -7.85 -18.70
CA GLY A 2 40.46 -8.78 -18.61
C GLY A 2 39.17 -7.97 -18.36
N SER A 3 37.93 -8.46 -18.44
CA SER A 3 37.33 -9.78 -18.14
C SER A 3 37.58 -10.27 -16.72
N GLU A 4 36.68 -9.87 -15.83
CA GLU A 4 36.13 -10.57 -14.65
C GLU A 4 34.72 -9.94 -14.46
N ASP A 5 33.64 -10.44 -15.08
CA ASP A 5 32.88 -11.67 -14.77
C ASP A 5 32.14 -11.50 -13.42
N ALA A 6 30.89 -11.00 -13.41
CA ALA A 6 29.67 -11.78 -13.59
C ALA A 6 29.55 -12.99 -12.64
N THR A 7 29.65 -12.78 -11.32
CA THR A 7 29.12 -13.72 -10.32
C THR A 7 28.63 -12.96 -9.08
N ALA A 8 27.40 -12.50 -9.11
CA ALA A 8 26.57 -12.40 -7.91
C ALA A 8 25.32 -13.24 -8.15
N THR A 9 25.55 -14.55 -8.34
CA THR A 9 24.52 -15.54 -8.07
C THR A 9 24.36 -15.53 -6.57
N GLU A 10 23.35 -14.81 -6.07
CA GLU A 10 22.92 -14.89 -4.68
C GLU A 10 22.70 -16.36 -4.35
N ILE A 11 23.59 -16.91 -3.54
CA ILE A 11 23.29 -18.12 -2.79
C ILE A 11 22.15 -17.68 -1.88
N ARG A 12 20.90 -18.09 -2.18
CA ARG A 12 19.80 -18.02 -1.21
C ARG A 12 20.24 -18.80 0.02
N THR A 13 20.90 -18.11 0.95
CA THR A 13 21.16 -18.63 2.29
C THR A 13 19.80 -18.93 2.90
N CYS A 14 19.65 -20.10 3.51
CA CYS A 14 18.42 -20.43 4.20
C CYS A 14 18.04 -19.26 5.14
N PRO A 15 16.78 -18.80 5.16
CA PRO A 15 16.38 -17.63 5.96
C PRO A 15 16.81 -17.75 7.42
N SER A 16 16.76 -18.95 7.97
CA SER A 16 17.22 -19.29 9.32
C SER A 16 18.70 -18.99 9.57
N VAL A 17 19.58 -19.16 8.58
CA VAL A 17 21.01 -18.83 8.69
C VAL A 17 21.22 -17.33 8.58
N ALA A 18 20.56 -16.67 7.62
CA ALA A 18 20.65 -15.22 7.42
C ALA A 18 20.25 -14.45 8.69
N ILE A 19 19.18 -14.88 9.38
CA ILE A 19 18.72 -14.28 10.64
C ILE A 19 19.81 -14.37 11.72
N VAL A 20 20.41 -15.55 11.90
CA VAL A 20 21.42 -15.77 12.94
C VAL A 20 22.70 -14.99 12.63
N GLU A 21 23.12 -14.95 11.36
CA GLU A 21 24.28 -14.15 10.92
C GLU A 21 24.05 -12.65 11.14
N GLN A 22 22.90 -12.13 10.73
CA GLN A 22 22.62 -10.70 10.84
C GLN A 22 22.50 -10.23 12.30
N ILE A 23 21.90 -11.05 13.18
CA ILE A 23 21.81 -10.72 14.62
C ILE A 23 23.17 -10.83 15.30
N ALA A 24 23.99 -11.79 14.90
CA ALA A 24 25.36 -11.92 15.38
C ALA A 24 26.20 -10.69 15.00
N ASP A 25 26.10 -10.23 13.75
CA ASP A 25 26.78 -9.03 13.25
C ASP A 25 26.33 -7.76 13.99
N GLU A 26 25.02 -7.57 14.17
CA GLU A 26 24.45 -6.42 14.91
C GLU A 26 24.84 -6.43 16.39
N SER A 27 24.83 -7.62 17.02
CA SER A 27 25.15 -7.77 18.44
C SER A 27 26.65 -7.81 18.72
N GLY A 28 27.49 -7.98 17.69
CA GLY A 28 28.94 -8.18 17.81
C GLY A 28 29.32 -9.49 18.52
N ILE A 29 28.45 -10.50 18.46
CA ILE A 29 28.61 -11.81 19.13
C ILE A 29 28.78 -12.90 18.06
N SER A 30 29.45 -14.01 18.38
CA SER A 30 29.57 -15.10 17.41
C SER A 30 28.20 -15.77 17.16
N PRO A 31 27.87 -16.17 15.90
CA PRO A 31 26.66 -16.96 15.60
C PRO A 31 26.51 -18.22 16.45
N LEU A 32 27.61 -18.81 16.91
CA LEU A 32 27.62 -20.03 17.73
C LEU A 32 27.36 -19.75 19.23
N GLU A 33 27.44 -18.50 19.66
CA GLU A 33 27.16 -18.07 21.03
C GLU A 33 25.69 -17.65 21.21
N LEU A 34 24.94 -17.47 20.12
CA LEU A 34 23.51 -17.19 20.15
C LEU A 34 22.71 -18.46 20.53
N PRO A 35 21.58 -18.32 21.26
CA PRO A 35 20.68 -19.44 21.51
C PRO A 35 20.21 -20.09 20.20
N PRO A 36 20.02 -21.41 20.12
CA PRO A 36 19.47 -22.03 18.90
C PRO A 36 18.18 -21.34 18.44
N LEU A 37 18.05 -20.98 17.16
CA LEU A 37 16.80 -20.37 16.64
C LEU A 37 15.58 -21.26 16.89
N ASN A 38 15.79 -22.58 16.87
CA ASN A 38 14.78 -23.59 17.18
C ASN A 38 14.28 -23.52 18.64
N ASP A 39 14.97 -22.78 19.52
CA ASP A 39 14.54 -22.47 20.90
C ASP A 39 13.42 -21.43 20.97
N THR A 40 13.23 -20.66 19.91
CA THR A 40 12.17 -19.63 19.82
C THR A 40 11.07 -20.01 18.83
N ILE A 41 11.44 -20.51 17.66
CA ILE A 41 10.54 -20.75 16.51
C ILE A 41 10.95 -22.03 15.77
N ASP A 42 10.00 -22.76 15.17
CA ASP A 42 10.37 -23.89 14.30
C ASP A 42 11.03 -23.37 13.00
N ALA A 43 12.36 -23.59 12.89
CA ALA A 43 13.16 -23.10 11.77
C ALA A 43 12.85 -23.82 10.44
N ASP A 44 12.35 -25.06 10.49
CA ASP A 44 11.96 -25.81 9.29
C ASP A 44 10.62 -25.27 8.78
N ALA A 45 9.66 -25.05 9.68
CA ALA A 45 8.39 -24.41 9.33
C ALA A 45 8.59 -22.98 8.81
N LEU A 46 9.52 -22.21 9.40
CA LEU A 46 9.91 -20.88 8.89
C LEU A 46 10.47 -20.97 7.46
N SER A 47 11.36 -21.93 7.22
CA SER A 47 11.97 -22.11 5.89
C SER A 47 10.95 -22.57 4.86
N GLN A 48 9.98 -23.40 5.25
CA GLN A 48 8.88 -23.84 4.39
C GLN A 48 7.96 -22.67 4.03
N LEU A 49 7.58 -21.87 5.04
CA LEU A 49 6.67 -20.74 4.88
C LEU A 49 7.24 -19.63 3.97
N LEU A 50 8.56 -19.46 3.97
CA LEU A 50 9.27 -18.50 3.12
C LEU A 50 9.81 -19.10 1.81
N GLY A 51 9.82 -20.43 1.67
CA GLY A 51 10.53 -21.16 0.62
C GLY A 51 9.67 -21.81 -0.47
N ASP A 52 8.38 -22.06 -0.21
CA ASP A 52 7.50 -22.80 -1.13
C ASP A 52 6.71 -21.93 -2.13
N THR A 53 6.93 -20.60 -2.15
CA THR A 53 6.19 -19.72 -3.07
C THR A 53 6.94 -19.60 -4.41
N ASP A 54 6.34 -20.14 -5.47
CA ASP A 54 6.83 -20.06 -6.86
C ASP A 54 7.37 -18.65 -7.20
N GLU A 55 8.53 -18.57 -7.85
CA GLU A 55 9.21 -17.30 -8.23
C GLU A 55 8.36 -16.38 -9.13
N SER A 56 7.19 -16.84 -9.58
CA SER A 56 6.26 -16.10 -10.44
C SER A 56 5.17 -15.33 -9.67
N ALA A 57 5.03 -15.50 -8.35
CA ALA A 57 4.12 -14.72 -7.50
C ALA A 57 4.95 -13.78 -6.62
N SER A 58 5.28 -12.60 -7.16
CA SER A 58 6.32 -11.74 -6.57
C SER A 58 5.87 -11.01 -5.29
N ASP A 59 4.63 -10.52 -5.16
CA ASP A 59 4.42 -9.41 -4.20
C ASP A 59 3.43 -9.64 -3.06
N ALA A 60 2.68 -10.76 -3.04
CA ALA A 60 1.74 -11.09 -1.95
C ALA A 60 2.30 -12.21 -1.06
N ARG A 61 3.48 -12.02 -0.50
CA ARG A 61 4.18 -13.06 0.25
C ARG A 61 4.03 -12.86 1.76
N PRO A 62 4.15 -13.93 2.56
CA PRO A 62 4.03 -13.80 4.01
C PRO A 62 5.24 -13.09 4.62
N THR A 63 4.97 -12.34 5.68
CA THR A 63 5.95 -11.72 6.58
C THR A 63 5.87 -12.39 7.93
N VAL A 64 7.01 -12.75 8.51
CA VAL A 64 7.09 -13.41 9.82
C VAL A 64 7.80 -12.49 10.80
N VAL A 65 7.16 -12.24 11.95
CA VAL A 65 7.69 -11.37 12.99
C VAL A 65 7.78 -12.13 14.31
N PHE A 66 8.96 -12.12 14.94
CA PHE A 66 9.18 -12.78 16.23
C PHE A 66 10.31 -12.11 17.01
N THR A 67 10.40 -12.40 18.30
CA THR A 67 11.47 -11.88 19.16
C THR A 67 12.53 -12.95 19.39
N TYR A 68 13.79 -12.64 19.09
CA TYR A 68 14.91 -13.54 19.30
C TYR A 68 16.16 -12.76 19.74
N ALA A 69 16.85 -13.27 20.76
CA ALA A 69 18.05 -12.65 21.34
C ALA A 69 17.90 -11.15 21.72
N ASN A 70 16.73 -10.73 22.24
CA ASN A 70 16.39 -9.33 22.51
C ASN A 70 16.34 -8.42 21.25
N HIS A 71 16.03 -8.98 20.09
CA HIS A 71 15.71 -8.23 18.89
C HIS A 71 14.34 -8.66 18.37
N ARG A 72 13.54 -7.70 17.90
CA ARG A 72 12.36 -7.99 17.07
C ARG A 72 12.87 -8.23 15.65
N VAL A 73 12.71 -9.46 15.19
CA VAL A 73 13.12 -9.92 13.87
C VAL A 73 11.89 -9.91 12.98
N CYS A 74 11.96 -9.20 11.86
CA CYS A 74 10.97 -9.25 10.80
C CYS A 74 11.64 -9.85 9.56
N VAL A 75 11.04 -10.91 9.04
CA VAL A 75 11.54 -11.66 7.90
C VAL A 75 10.46 -11.66 6.83
N THR A 76 10.77 -11.13 5.68
CA THR A 76 9.90 -11.15 4.50
C THR A 76 10.34 -12.29 3.58
N ALA A 77 9.42 -12.81 2.78
CA ALA A 77 9.67 -13.94 1.89
C ALA A 77 10.55 -13.60 0.66
N ASP A 78 10.95 -12.34 0.47
CA ASP A 78 12.03 -11.96 -0.44
C ASP A 78 13.42 -12.18 0.19
N GLY A 79 13.47 -12.59 1.46
CA GLY A 79 14.69 -12.82 2.22
C GLY A 79 15.24 -11.58 2.91
N GLN A 80 14.56 -10.42 2.84
CA GLN A 80 14.94 -9.28 3.67
C GLN A 80 14.68 -9.59 5.15
N VAL A 81 15.70 -9.33 5.96
CA VAL A 81 15.63 -9.46 7.42
C VAL A 81 15.87 -8.07 7.99
N THR A 82 14.91 -7.59 8.78
CA THR A 82 15.01 -6.31 9.49
C THR A 82 15.00 -6.55 10.99
N LEU A 83 15.86 -5.82 11.71
CA LEU A 83 16.01 -5.92 13.15
C LEU A 83 15.54 -4.63 13.80
N SER A 84 14.78 -4.74 14.88
CA SER A 84 14.28 -3.60 15.65
C SER A 84 14.42 -3.87 17.16
N SER A 85 14.43 -2.79 17.94
CA SER A 85 14.52 -2.86 19.41
C SER A 85 13.26 -3.53 20.01
N PRO A 86 13.41 -4.40 21.03
CA PRO A 86 12.30 -5.07 21.70
C PRO A 86 11.54 -4.16 22.69
N ASP A 87 12.10 -2.98 23.01
CA ASP A 87 11.60 -2.07 24.06
C ASP A 87 10.53 -1.07 23.56
N ALA A 88 10.13 -1.16 22.28
CA ALA A 88 8.82 -0.68 21.87
C ALA A 88 7.81 -1.59 22.58
N THR A 89 7.20 -1.08 23.66
CA THR A 89 6.27 -1.74 24.58
C THR A 89 5.40 -2.78 23.89
N GLU A 90 5.08 -3.91 24.53
CA GLU A 90 4.18 -5.01 24.07
C GLU A 90 2.90 -4.49 23.38
N ILE A 91 3.05 -3.99 22.17
CA ILE A 91 2.02 -3.59 21.23
C ILE A 91 1.83 -4.86 20.44
N SER A 92 0.66 -5.48 20.58
CA SER A 92 0.27 -6.58 19.71
C SER A 92 0.54 -6.14 18.27
N VAL A 93 1.08 -7.01 17.43
CA VAL A 93 1.30 -6.66 16.01
C VAL A 93 -0.02 -6.21 15.35
N VAL A 94 -1.16 -6.63 15.91
CA VAL A 94 -2.51 -6.18 15.57
C VAL A 94 -2.73 -4.69 15.88
N ASP A 95 -2.18 -4.16 16.98
CA ASP A 95 -2.25 -2.73 17.34
C ASP A 95 -1.42 -1.85 16.39
N GLU A 96 -0.35 -2.39 15.80
CA GLU A 96 0.40 -1.75 14.72
C GLU A 96 -0.41 -1.73 13.40
N TRP A 97 -1.38 -2.65 13.26
CA TRP A 97 -2.23 -2.84 12.08
C TRP A 97 -3.68 -2.43 12.37
N THR A 98 -3.91 -1.16 12.68
CA THR A 98 -5.23 -0.62 13.05
C THR A 98 -6.40 -0.87 12.08
N HIS A 99 -6.11 -1.33 10.85
CA HIS A 99 -7.12 -1.71 9.87
C HIS A 99 -7.68 -3.12 10.07
N VAL A 100 -6.91 -4.02 10.68
CA VAL A 100 -7.38 -5.38 11.00
C VAL A 100 -8.20 -5.38 12.29
N SER A 101 -9.03 -6.39 12.46
CA SER A 101 -9.83 -6.57 13.68
C SER A 101 -9.81 -8.04 14.07
N ILE A 102 -9.65 -8.30 15.38
CA ILE A 102 -9.61 -9.65 15.92
C ILE A 102 -10.94 -10.35 15.62
N VAL A 103 -10.84 -11.59 15.15
CA VAL A 103 -11.99 -12.43 14.84
C VAL A 103 -12.19 -13.41 15.98
N GLU A 104 -13.38 -13.37 16.60
CA GLU A 104 -13.76 -14.34 17.63
C GLU A 104 -14.03 -15.70 16.97
N THR A 105 -13.04 -16.58 17.02
CA THR A 105 -13.12 -17.94 16.49
C THR A 105 -13.21 -18.96 17.63
N SER A 106 -13.78 -20.14 17.39
CA SER A 106 -13.84 -21.21 18.39
C SER A 106 -12.45 -21.75 18.74
N ASP A 107 -12.07 -21.69 20.02
CA ASP A 107 -10.78 -22.17 20.54
C ASP A 107 -10.50 -23.67 20.29
N GLU A 108 -11.52 -24.47 19.97
CA GLU A 108 -11.38 -25.92 19.74
C GLU A 108 -10.88 -26.26 18.32
N ALA A 109 -10.96 -25.32 17.37
CA ALA A 109 -10.53 -25.53 16.00
C ALA A 109 -9.03 -25.23 15.83
N ASP A 110 -8.35 -25.99 14.96
CA ASP A 110 -6.97 -25.70 14.59
C ASP A 110 -6.84 -24.30 13.92
N VAL A 111 -5.62 -23.74 13.97
CA VAL A 111 -5.33 -22.40 13.44
C VAL A 111 -5.73 -22.29 11.97
N ALA A 112 -5.50 -23.34 11.19
CA ALA A 112 -5.83 -23.36 9.77
C ALA A 112 -7.34 -23.17 9.52
N THR A 113 -8.17 -23.93 10.20
CA THR A 113 -9.64 -23.86 10.12
C THR A 113 -10.15 -22.50 10.57
N ARG A 114 -9.59 -21.96 11.66
CA ARG A 114 -9.96 -20.63 12.16
C ARG A 114 -9.59 -19.53 11.17
N THR A 115 -8.41 -19.58 10.55
CA THR A 115 -7.98 -18.59 9.57
C THR A 115 -8.85 -18.61 8.31
N VAL A 116 -9.16 -19.80 7.78
CA VAL A 116 -10.08 -19.95 6.65
C VAL A 116 -11.46 -19.40 6.97
N SER A 117 -11.99 -19.71 8.17
CA SER A 117 -13.31 -19.23 8.61
C SER A 117 -13.34 -17.70 8.76
N ALA A 118 -12.29 -17.12 9.37
CA ALA A 118 -12.18 -15.69 9.59
C ALA A 118 -12.15 -14.89 8.27
N VAL A 119 -11.38 -15.36 7.28
CA VAL A 119 -11.30 -14.73 5.95
C VAL A 119 -12.61 -14.91 5.17
N ALA A 120 -13.24 -16.09 5.26
CA ALA A 120 -14.54 -16.33 4.61
C ALA A 120 -15.65 -15.41 5.14
N GLU A 121 -15.70 -15.21 6.46
CA GLU A 121 -16.65 -14.28 7.07
C GLU A 121 -16.43 -12.84 6.58
N HIS A 122 -15.18 -12.37 6.53
CA HIS A 122 -14.86 -10.99 6.12
C HIS A 122 -15.00 -10.75 4.62
N SER A 123 -14.70 -11.76 3.81
CA SER A 123 -14.80 -11.68 2.35
C SER A 123 -16.18 -11.99 1.80
N GLY A 124 -17.05 -12.62 2.61
CA GLY A 124 -18.34 -13.14 2.16
C GLY A 124 -18.22 -14.24 1.11
N ARG A 125 -17.04 -14.88 1.00
CA ARG A 125 -16.74 -15.94 0.03
C ARG A 125 -16.90 -17.31 0.68
N ASP A 126 -17.09 -18.34 -0.15
CA ASP A 126 -17.19 -19.71 0.33
C ASP A 126 -15.84 -20.24 0.88
N LEU A 127 -15.91 -21.16 1.84
CA LEU A 127 -14.74 -21.70 2.53
C LEU A 127 -13.76 -22.40 1.60
N GLU A 128 -14.24 -23.10 0.56
CA GLU A 128 -13.40 -23.86 -0.37
C GLU A 128 -12.54 -22.92 -1.22
N ARG A 129 -13.14 -21.83 -1.72
CA ARG A 129 -12.43 -20.77 -2.44
C ARG A 129 -11.40 -20.08 -1.55
N VAL A 130 -11.75 -19.79 -0.30
CA VAL A 130 -10.84 -19.14 0.65
C VAL A 130 -9.68 -20.06 1.01
N GLN A 131 -9.95 -21.33 1.30
CA GLN A 131 -8.92 -22.32 1.60
C GLN A 131 -7.95 -22.48 0.43
N SER A 132 -8.46 -22.58 -0.80
CA SER A 132 -7.60 -22.66 -1.99
C SER A 132 -6.78 -21.39 -2.20
N ALA A 133 -7.35 -20.21 -1.94
CA ALA A 133 -6.62 -18.95 -2.08
C ALA A 133 -5.50 -18.81 -1.04
N ILE A 134 -5.76 -19.19 0.22
CA ILE A 134 -4.75 -19.17 1.28
C ILE A 134 -3.61 -20.15 0.96
N GLY A 135 -3.93 -21.38 0.55
CA GLY A 135 -2.91 -22.39 0.22
C GLY A 135 -2.00 -22.02 -0.96
N ASN A 136 -2.41 -21.07 -1.81
CA ASN A 136 -1.56 -20.54 -2.89
C ASN A 136 -0.61 -19.43 -2.40
N VAL A 137 -0.91 -18.81 -1.27
CA VAL A 137 -0.13 -17.70 -0.69
C VAL A 137 0.83 -18.22 0.38
N VAL A 138 0.35 -19.10 1.24
CA VAL A 138 1.08 -19.55 2.42
C VAL A 138 0.70 -20.97 2.79
N ASP A 139 1.69 -21.77 3.22
CA ASP A 139 1.43 -23.06 3.84
C ASP A 139 0.82 -22.84 5.24
N ILE A 140 -0.48 -23.06 5.33
CA ILE A 140 -1.26 -22.85 6.55
C ILE A 140 -0.91 -23.87 7.65
N ASP A 141 -0.42 -25.05 7.29
CA ASP A 141 0.05 -26.06 8.24
C ASP A 141 1.41 -25.64 8.81
N ALA A 142 2.26 -24.99 8.01
CA ALA A 142 3.49 -24.38 8.50
C ALA A 142 3.21 -23.28 9.53
N ILE A 143 2.17 -22.45 9.34
CA ILE A 143 1.73 -21.44 10.32
C ILE A 143 1.42 -22.10 11.67
N ALA A 144 0.64 -23.18 11.67
CA ALA A 144 0.31 -23.90 12.90
C ALA A 144 1.56 -24.42 13.62
N ARG A 145 2.54 -24.92 12.85
CA ARG A 145 3.78 -25.51 13.37
C ARG A 145 4.79 -24.49 13.92
N LEU A 146 4.73 -23.22 13.51
CA LEU A 146 5.67 -22.19 13.98
C LEU A 146 5.66 -22.01 15.51
N GLY A 147 4.47 -22.15 16.12
CA GLY A 147 4.25 -21.98 17.56
C GLY A 147 4.05 -23.29 18.34
N GLU A 148 4.05 -24.44 17.68
CA GLU A 148 3.87 -25.73 18.37
C GLU A 148 4.94 -25.95 19.43
N ASP A 149 4.56 -26.52 20.57
CA ASP A 149 5.51 -26.94 21.59
C ASP A 149 6.52 -27.91 20.98
N ARG A 150 7.77 -27.86 21.47
CA ARG A 150 8.77 -28.86 21.07
C ARG A 150 8.27 -30.26 21.42
N GLY A 151 8.78 -31.28 20.72
CA GLY A 151 8.51 -32.68 21.05
C GLY A 151 8.94 -33.11 22.48
N ASN A 152 9.63 -32.24 23.23
CA ASN A 152 9.97 -32.40 24.65
C ASN A 152 9.04 -31.64 25.62
N GLY A 153 7.99 -30.97 25.13
CA GLY A 153 7.00 -30.22 25.91
C GLY A 153 7.43 -28.80 26.33
N ALA A 154 8.55 -28.27 25.82
CA ALA A 154 8.94 -26.89 26.06
C ALA A 154 8.22 -25.94 25.08
N SER A 155 7.57 -24.91 25.63
CA SER A 155 6.85 -23.93 24.82
C SER A 155 7.79 -23.01 24.04
N ARG A 156 7.37 -22.72 22.82
CA ARG A 156 7.97 -21.71 21.96
C ARG A 156 7.28 -20.37 22.19
N SER A 157 8.02 -19.27 22.03
CA SER A 157 7.41 -17.94 21.96
C SER A 157 6.57 -17.78 20.69
N GLY A 158 6.87 -18.60 19.67
CA GLY A 158 6.21 -18.62 18.36
C GLY A 158 6.53 -17.37 17.55
N ALA A 159 5.74 -17.15 16.49
CA ALA A 159 5.86 -15.99 15.63
C ALA A 159 4.48 -15.50 15.20
N THR A 160 4.43 -14.22 14.88
CA THR A 160 3.29 -13.63 14.18
C THR A 160 3.52 -13.76 12.69
N VAL A 161 2.55 -14.30 11.97
CA VAL A 161 2.56 -14.38 10.51
C VAL A 161 1.56 -13.38 9.95
N LEU A 162 2.01 -12.60 8.98
CA LEU A 162 1.20 -11.64 8.25
C LEU A 162 1.20 -12.05 6.78
N PHE A 163 0.05 -12.03 6.13
CA PHE A 163 -0.04 -12.25 4.69
C PHE A 163 -1.31 -11.61 4.15
N SER A 164 -1.31 -11.31 2.85
CA SER A 164 -2.48 -10.78 2.17
C SER A 164 -3.08 -11.82 1.25
N VAL A 165 -4.40 -11.98 1.28
CA VAL A 165 -5.15 -12.92 0.46
C VAL A 165 -6.50 -12.33 0.09
N LEU A 166 -6.87 -12.42 -1.19
CA LEU A 166 -8.17 -11.95 -1.69
C LEU A 166 -8.49 -10.47 -1.38
N GLY A 167 -7.46 -9.62 -1.24
CA GLY A 167 -7.59 -8.20 -0.87
C GLY A 167 -7.83 -7.96 0.63
N TYR A 168 -7.54 -8.97 1.45
CA TYR A 168 -7.58 -8.91 2.91
C TYR A 168 -6.21 -9.18 3.48
N ASP A 169 -5.89 -8.49 4.56
CA ASP A 169 -4.70 -8.69 5.36
C ASP A 169 -5.07 -9.54 6.55
N VAL A 170 -4.27 -10.57 6.75
CA VAL A 170 -4.46 -11.59 7.77
C VAL A 170 -3.25 -11.57 8.68
N VAL A 171 -3.52 -11.39 9.97
CA VAL A 171 -2.51 -11.48 11.03
C VAL A 171 -2.85 -12.69 11.88
N VAL A 172 -1.90 -13.61 12.00
CA VAL A 172 -1.97 -14.79 12.87
C VAL A 172 -0.91 -14.64 13.94
N GLU A 173 -1.31 -14.36 15.18
CA GLU A 173 -0.39 -14.25 16.31
C GLU A 173 0.09 -15.63 16.79
N SER A 174 1.19 -15.65 17.55
CA SER A 174 1.76 -16.88 18.11
C SER A 174 0.83 -17.60 19.11
N ASN A 175 -0.09 -16.88 19.73
CA ASN A 175 -1.14 -17.44 20.60
C ASN A 175 -2.34 -18.03 19.81
N GLY A 176 -2.32 -17.94 18.48
CA GLY A 176 -3.39 -18.38 17.59
C GLY A 176 -4.51 -17.36 17.39
N THR A 177 -4.40 -16.13 17.91
CA THR A 177 -5.35 -15.04 17.63
C THR A 177 -5.25 -14.66 16.16
N ILE A 178 -6.41 -14.52 15.51
CA ILE A 178 -6.50 -14.15 14.10
C ILE A 178 -7.17 -12.79 14.01
N ALA A 179 -6.56 -11.88 13.27
CA ALA A 179 -7.15 -10.61 12.90
C ALA A 179 -7.21 -10.49 11.39
N VAL A 180 -8.33 -9.95 10.88
CA VAL A 180 -8.55 -9.75 9.45
C VAL A 180 -8.96 -8.31 9.21
N GLY A 181 -8.40 -7.70 8.17
CA GLY A 181 -8.77 -6.38 7.69
C GLY A 181 -8.74 -6.35 6.17
N SER A 182 -9.45 -5.41 5.54
CA SER A 182 -9.32 -5.25 4.09
C SER A 182 -8.13 -4.35 3.78
N THR A 183 -7.36 -4.71 2.75
CA THR A 183 -6.25 -3.91 2.23
C THR A 183 -6.73 -2.52 1.77
N LEU A 184 -7.95 -2.45 1.26
CA LEU A 184 -8.58 -1.17 0.93
C LEU A 184 -8.82 -0.29 2.16
N LYS A 185 -9.13 -0.87 3.32
CA LYS A 185 -9.27 -0.13 4.58
C LYS A 185 -7.90 0.33 5.09
N ARG A 186 -6.84 -0.50 4.96
CA ARG A 186 -5.45 -0.07 5.21
C ARG A 186 -5.15 1.18 4.40
N LEU A 187 -5.27 1.09 3.08
CA LEU A 187 -4.98 2.19 2.15
C LEU A 187 -5.73 3.49 2.51
N LYS A 188 -7.00 3.37 2.94
CA LYS A 188 -7.80 4.53 3.36
C LYS A 188 -7.37 5.13 4.71
N GLN A 189 -6.81 4.33 5.60
CA GLN A 189 -6.35 4.74 6.91
C GLN A 189 -4.89 5.19 6.85
N THR A 190 -3.94 4.31 6.54
CA THR A 190 -2.51 4.62 6.52
C THR A 190 -2.12 5.60 5.41
N GLY A 191 -3.00 5.82 4.44
CA GLY A 191 -2.68 6.57 3.24
C GLY A 191 -2.06 5.69 2.16
N GLY A 192 -1.85 6.29 0.99
CA GLY A 192 -1.25 5.65 -0.16
C GLY A 192 -1.51 6.39 -1.47
N ASN A 193 -0.87 5.92 -2.52
CA ASN A 193 -0.87 6.49 -3.87
C ASN A 193 -1.66 5.57 -4.80
N VAL A 194 -2.69 6.12 -5.44
CA VAL A 194 -3.61 5.37 -6.31
C VAL A 194 -3.56 5.89 -7.73
N LEU A 195 -3.24 5.03 -8.69
CA LEU A 195 -3.34 5.36 -10.11
C LEU A 195 -4.76 5.11 -10.60
N ILE A 196 -5.35 6.04 -11.35
CA ILE A 196 -6.57 5.84 -12.11
C ILE A 196 -6.20 5.74 -13.59
N ALA A 197 -6.48 4.59 -14.20
CA ALA A 197 -6.22 4.32 -15.61
C ALA A 197 -7.50 3.89 -16.34
N GLY A 198 -7.57 4.14 -17.64
CA GLY A 198 -8.70 3.76 -18.48
C GLY A 198 -9.03 4.80 -19.55
N VAL A 199 -9.46 4.33 -20.72
CA VAL A 199 -9.96 5.19 -21.80
C VAL A 199 -11.46 5.38 -21.62
N VAL A 200 -11.83 6.28 -20.72
CA VAL A 200 -13.22 6.62 -20.41
C VAL A 200 -13.46 8.13 -20.53
N PRO A 201 -14.70 8.59 -20.76
CA PRO A 201 -15.03 10.01 -20.69
C PRO A 201 -14.64 10.63 -19.36
N ASP A 202 -14.17 11.88 -19.39
CA ASP A 202 -13.69 12.59 -18.20
C ASP A 202 -14.70 12.63 -17.04
N ALA A 203 -16.00 12.70 -17.35
CA ALA A 203 -17.05 12.65 -16.33
C ALA A 203 -17.03 11.37 -15.48
N LEU A 204 -16.58 10.23 -16.03
CA LEU A 204 -16.43 8.98 -15.27
C LEU A 204 -15.16 9.00 -14.42
N THR A 205 -14.08 9.57 -14.95
CA THR A 205 -12.86 9.83 -14.17
C THR A 205 -13.15 10.78 -13.00
N ASP A 206 -13.99 11.79 -13.20
CA ASP A 206 -14.41 12.72 -12.15
C ASP A 206 -15.19 12.00 -11.04
N VAL A 207 -16.07 11.05 -11.38
CA VAL A 207 -16.77 10.19 -10.40
C VAL A 207 -15.78 9.32 -9.62
N ALA A 208 -14.83 8.68 -10.30
CA ALA A 208 -13.80 7.86 -9.64
C ALA A 208 -12.90 8.70 -8.72
N SER A 209 -12.50 9.89 -9.18
CA SER A 209 -11.73 10.88 -8.41
C SER A 209 -12.49 11.33 -7.16
N ALA A 210 -13.76 11.72 -7.30
CA ALA A 210 -14.61 12.15 -6.18
C ALA A 210 -14.72 11.07 -5.09
N ASN A 211 -14.86 9.79 -5.48
CA ASN A 211 -14.90 8.67 -4.54
C ASN A 211 -13.62 8.53 -3.67
N LEU A 212 -12.48 9.06 -4.11
CA LEU A 212 -11.20 9.03 -3.38
C LEU A 212 -10.94 10.28 -2.54
N LEU A 213 -11.67 11.37 -2.76
CA LEU A 213 -11.59 12.59 -1.95
C LEU A 213 -12.18 12.42 -0.54
N GLY A 214 -12.89 11.32 -0.31
CA GLY A 214 -13.45 10.96 0.98
C GLY A 214 -14.79 11.62 1.26
N ASP A 215 -15.37 11.26 2.41
CA ASP A 215 -16.64 11.79 2.88
C ASP A 215 -16.50 13.29 3.24
N PRO A 216 -17.32 14.19 2.66
CA PRO A 216 -17.25 15.63 2.92
C PRO A 216 -17.54 15.98 4.38
N GLU A 217 -18.23 15.11 5.14
CA GLU A 217 -18.49 15.35 6.56
C GLU A 217 -17.26 15.10 7.46
N ARG A 218 -16.20 14.47 6.93
CA ARG A 218 -15.01 14.09 7.70
C ARG A 218 -13.89 15.13 7.74
N GLY A 219 -14.15 16.38 7.37
CA GLY A 219 -13.18 17.48 7.48
C GLY A 219 -11.86 17.19 6.79
N ARG A 220 -11.90 16.47 5.65
CA ARG A 220 -10.71 16.12 4.87
C ARG A 220 -10.10 17.40 4.28
N ARG A 221 -8.78 17.39 4.10
CA ARG A 221 -8.04 18.55 3.60
C ARG A 221 -7.45 18.21 2.24
N HIS A 222 -7.87 18.95 1.22
CA HIS A 222 -7.61 18.59 -0.16
C HIS A 222 -6.56 19.50 -0.80
N VAL A 223 -5.65 18.88 -1.56
CA VAL A 223 -4.75 19.52 -2.51
C VAL A 223 -5.13 19.04 -3.91
N PHE A 224 -5.36 19.98 -4.83
CA PHE A 224 -5.61 19.69 -6.25
C PHE A 224 -4.45 20.21 -7.08
N ALA A 225 -3.78 19.34 -7.80
CA ALA A 225 -2.84 19.70 -8.87
C ALA A 225 -3.57 19.56 -10.20
N LEU A 226 -3.79 20.69 -10.87
CA LEU A 226 -4.48 20.77 -12.16
C LEU A 226 -3.45 20.92 -13.28
N LEU A 227 -3.36 19.91 -14.14
CA LEU A 227 -2.46 19.81 -15.28
C LEU A 227 -3.33 19.61 -16.53
N ASP A 228 -3.72 20.73 -17.16
CA ASP A 228 -4.54 20.81 -18.39
C ASP A 228 -6.07 20.84 -18.20
N ARG A 229 -6.59 20.85 -16.96
CA ARG A 229 -8.01 21.07 -16.66
C ARG A 229 -8.28 22.40 -15.95
N ASP A 230 -9.51 22.87 -16.10
CA ASP A 230 -9.98 24.15 -15.56
C ASP A 230 -10.36 24.01 -14.07
N ASP A 231 -10.18 25.08 -13.28
CA ASP A 231 -10.40 25.07 -11.83
C ASP A 231 -11.87 24.82 -11.44
N THR A 232 -12.82 24.98 -12.37
CA THR A 232 -14.23 24.60 -12.20
C THR A 232 -14.45 23.11 -11.90
N VAL A 233 -13.47 22.24 -12.17
CA VAL A 233 -13.56 20.81 -11.80
C VAL A 233 -13.49 20.57 -10.29
N VAL A 234 -12.85 21.48 -9.55
CA VAL A 234 -12.62 21.33 -8.10
C VAL A 234 -13.95 21.42 -7.32
N PRO A 235 -14.78 22.46 -7.50
CA PRO A 235 -16.14 22.49 -6.92
C PRO A 235 -17.00 21.30 -7.27
N ALA A 236 -16.93 20.82 -8.53
CA ALA A 236 -17.73 19.71 -8.99
C ALA A 236 -17.38 18.38 -8.29
N ARG A 237 -16.11 18.20 -7.90
CA ARG A 237 -15.61 16.99 -7.22
C ARG A 237 -15.74 17.05 -5.70
N LEU A 238 -15.66 18.23 -5.07
CA LEU A 238 -15.80 18.39 -3.61
C LEU A 238 -17.27 18.56 -3.15
N GLY A 239 -18.14 19.07 -4.01
CA GLY A 239 -19.47 19.54 -3.60
C GLY A 239 -19.44 20.94 -2.99
N SER A 240 -20.61 21.58 -2.86
CA SER A 240 -20.75 23.03 -2.62
C SER A 240 -20.31 23.57 -1.24
N THR A 241 -19.77 22.74 -0.36
CA THR A 241 -19.63 23.08 1.08
C THR A 241 -18.16 23.26 1.52
N ASP A 242 -17.18 22.88 0.69
CA ASP A 242 -15.78 22.74 1.12
C ASP A 242 -14.75 23.53 0.26
N GLU A 243 -15.23 24.46 -0.58
CA GLU A 243 -14.37 25.23 -1.50
C GLU A 243 -13.30 26.06 -0.79
N THR A 244 -13.55 26.52 0.45
CA THR A 244 -12.61 27.38 1.20
C THR A 244 -11.46 26.61 1.86
N ALA A 245 -11.52 25.28 1.91
CA ALA A 245 -10.51 24.42 2.55
C ALA A 245 -9.53 23.78 1.55
N ALA A 246 -9.91 23.70 0.26
CA ALA A 246 -9.06 23.11 -0.77
C ALA A 246 -7.93 24.06 -1.21
N ARG A 247 -6.73 23.50 -1.36
CA ARG A 247 -5.56 24.19 -1.96
C ARG A 247 -5.43 23.76 -3.41
N VAL A 248 -5.44 24.70 -4.34
CA VAL A 248 -5.36 24.40 -5.78
C VAL A 248 -4.02 24.90 -6.34
N VAL A 249 -3.26 24.01 -6.95
CA VAL A 249 -2.03 24.27 -7.70
C VAL A 249 -2.34 24.11 -9.19
N ASP A 250 -2.35 25.22 -9.93
CA ASP A 250 -2.80 25.28 -11.32
C ASP A 250 -1.60 25.41 -12.28
N TYR A 251 -1.29 24.33 -12.99
CA TYR A 251 -0.21 24.27 -13.96
C TYR A 251 -0.73 24.44 -15.39
N ALA A 252 -0.51 25.63 -15.95
CA ALA A 252 -0.77 25.93 -17.34
C ALA A 252 0.35 25.36 -18.24
N ALA A 253 0.13 24.17 -18.81
CA ALA A 253 1.05 23.59 -19.78
C ALA A 253 1.35 24.59 -20.93
N ALA A 254 2.63 24.79 -21.23
CA ALA A 254 3.14 25.87 -22.08
C ALA A 254 2.47 26.01 -23.46
N SER A 255 1.84 24.95 -23.97
CA SER A 255 1.06 24.90 -25.21
C SER A 255 -0.16 25.85 -25.23
N ARG A 256 -0.69 26.26 -24.05
CA ARG A 256 -1.83 27.20 -23.93
C ARG A 256 -1.43 28.66 -23.67
N SER A 257 -0.16 28.95 -23.37
CA SER A 257 0.32 30.28 -22.95
C SER A 257 0.44 31.35 -24.07
N ALA A 258 -0.20 31.14 -25.23
CA ALA A 258 -0.27 32.16 -26.28
C ALA A 258 -1.46 33.13 -26.13
N ALA A 259 -2.40 32.87 -25.21
CA ALA A 259 -3.47 33.79 -24.89
C ALA A 259 -3.17 34.50 -23.56
N SER A 260 -2.70 35.74 -23.64
CA SER A 260 -2.52 36.63 -22.51
C SER A 260 -3.86 36.83 -21.78
N ALA A 261 -4.09 36.10 -20.69
CA ALA A 261 -5.12 36.45 -19.72
C ALA A 261 -4.56 37.59 -18.85
N GLN A 262 -5.16 38.77 -18.97
CA GLN A 262 -4.93 39.82 -17.98
C GLN A 262 -5.45 39.31 -16.62
N PRO A 263 -4.79 39.63 -15.49
CA PRO A 263 -5.32 39.32 -14.18
C PRO A 263 -6.60 40.14 -14.00
N SER A 264 -7.75 39.47 -14.09
CA SER A 264 -9.02 40.04 -13.68
C SER A 264 -8.98 40.17 -12.16
N ALA A 265 -9.16 41.39 -11.68
CA ALA A 265 -9.26 41.67 -10.26
C ALA A 265 -10.60 41.11 -9.73
N ASP A 266 -10.51 40.36 -8.63
CA ASP A 266 -11.60 40.01 -7.72
C ASP A 266 -12.65 39.03 -8.28
N ASP A 267 -12.31 37.74 -8.27
CA ASP A 267 -13.26 36.63 -8.26
C ASP A 267 -12.70 35.55 -7.32
N GLY A 268 -13.54 34.83 -6.59
CA GLY A 268 -13.17 33.91 -5.50
C GLY A 268 -12.40 32.64 -5.94
N SER A 269 -11.32 32.80 -6.70
CA SER A 269 -10.53 31.70 -7.25
C SER A 269 -9.75 31.00 -6.14
N ALA A 270 -10.02 29.69 -5.96
CA ALA A 270 -9.37 28.80 -5.00
C ALA A 270 -7.89 28.49 -5.34
N VAL A 271 -7.36 29.05 -6.43
CA VAL A 271 -5.98 28.85 -6.89
C VAL A 271 -4.99 29.50 -5.93
N THR A 272 -4.20 28.65 -5.28
CA THR A 272 -3.17 29.02 -4.31
C THR A 272 -1.83 29.27 -4.99
N ASP A 273 -1.44 28.42 -5.95
CA ASP A 273 -0.16 28.52 -6.65
C ASP A 273 -0.31 28.29 -8.16
N ARG A 274 0.59 28.91 -8.95
CA ARG A 274 0.70 28.74 -10.40
C ARG A 274 2.16 28.52 -10.82
N PRO A 275 2.66 27.28 -10.77
CA PRO A 275 4.05 26.95 -11.13
C PRO A 275 4.32 27.18 -12.62
N ALA A 276 5.52 27.66 -12.95
CA ALA A 276 5.93 27.93 -14.33
C ALA A 276 6.48 26.69 -15.05
N ASP A 277 7.01 25.72 -14.31
CA ASP A 277 7.52 24.46 -14.82
C ASP A 277 7.17 23.27 -13.90
N LEU A 278 7.56 22.06 -14.32
CA LEU A 278 7.24 20.83 -13.61
C LEU A 278 8.04 20.64 -12.30
N ASP A 279 9.21 21.27 -12.16
CA ASP A 279 9.97 21.21 -10.91
C ASP A 279 9.32 22.13 -9.86
N GLU A 280 8.92 23.34 -10.27
CA GLU A 280 8.11 24.24 -9.45
C GLU A 280 6.76 23.61 -9.08
N LEU A 281 6.16 22.82 -9.98
CA LEU A 281 4.91 22.11 -9.69
C LEU A 281 5.07 21.07 -8.59
N GLY A 282 6.11 20.23 -8.66
CA GLY A 282 6.39 19.23 -7.61
C GLY A 282 6.58 19.92 -6.25
N ALA A 283 7.44 20.94 -6.22
CA ALA A 283 7.70 21.71 -5.01
C ALA A 283 6.45 22.43 -4.46
N ALA A 284 5.58 22.95 -5.33
CA ALA A 284 4.32 23.58 -4.92
C ALA A 284 3.37 22.55 -4.28
N ILE A 285 3.24 21.37 -4.86
CA ILE A 285 2.42 20.28 -4.29
C ILE A 285 2.93 19.90 -2.89
N GLU A 286 4.23 19.65 -2.75
CA GLU A 286 4.86 19.31 -1.47
C GLU A 286 4.66 20.41 -0.42
N THR A 287 4.86 21.68 -0.82
CA THR A 287 4.64 22.85 0.05
C THR A 287 3.20 22.92 0.56
N GLN A 288 2.22 22.65 -0.30
CA GLN A 288 0.81 22.66 0.11
C GLN A 288 0.48 21.51 1.05
N ILE A 289 1.04 20.31 0.83
CA ILE A 289 0.90 19.18 1.76
C ILE A 289 1.49 19.55 3.13
N GLU A 290 2.73 20.04 3.16
CA GLU A 290 3.41 20.44 4.40
C GLU A 290 2.64 21.55 5.15
N THR A 291 2.12 22.53 4.42
CA THR A 291 1.31 23.61 4.99
C THR A 291 0.05 23.08 5.67
N LEU A 292 -0.60 22.08 5.09
CA LEU A 292 -1.72 21.41 5.75
C LEU A 292 -1.23 20.67 7.00
N VAL A 293 -0.24 19.79 6.89
CA VAL A 293 0.27 18.99 8.02
C VAL A 293 0.68 19.87 9.22
N THR A 294 1.35 20.99 8.98
CA THR A 294 1.86 21.90 10.02
C THR A 294 0.81 22.88 10.57
N GLY A 295 -0.21 23.23 9.79
CA GLY A 295 -1.18 24.26 10.15
C GLY A 295 -2.19 23.84 11.23
N THR A 296 -2.60 22.57 11.24
CA THR A 296 -3.50 22.00 12.26
C THR A 296 -3.18 20.52 12.44
N PRO A 297 -3.02 20.03 13.70
CA PRO A 297 -2.74 18.62 13.95
C PRO A 297 -3.76 17.72 13.27
N LEU A 298 -3.26 16.74 12.51
CA LEU A 298 -4.09 15.69 11.92
C LEU A 298 -4.77 14.90 13.04
N CYS A 299 -6.07 14.68 12.91
CA CYS A 299 -6.86 13.97 13.92
C CYS A 299 -7.09 12.51 13.53
N GLU A 300 -7.16 12.23 12.22
CA GLU A 300 -7.32 10.88 11.70
C GLU A 300 -6.35 10.62 10.55
N PRO A 301 -5.83 9.39 10.44
CA PRO A 301 -5.14 8.95 9.23
C PRO A 301 -6.01 9.14 7.96
N GLY A 302 -5.37 9.43 6.82
CA GLY A 302 -6.02 9.70 5.54
C GLY A 302 -6.75 11.06 5.46
N GLU A 303 -6.50 12.00 6.37
CA GLU A 303 -7.11 13.35 6.37
C GLU A 303 -6.62 14.22 5.21
N ILE A 304 -5.36 14.07 4.80
CA ILE A 304 -4.81 14.70 3.60
C ILE A 304 -5.25 13.95 2.34
N ARG A 305 -5.75 14.68 1.34
CA ARG A 305 -6.22 14.17 0.06
C ARG A 305 -5.55 14.91 -1.09
N LEU A 306 -4.71 14.24 -1.86
CA LEU A 306 -4.13 14.82 -3.07
C LEU A 306 -4.85 14.29 -4.31
N CYS A 307 -5.17 15.20 -5.23
CA CYS A 307 -5.69 14.90 -6.55
C CYS A 307 -4.74 15.47 -7.59
N VAL A 308 -4.12 14.60 -8.40
CA VAL A 308 -3.43 15.00 -9.63
C VAL A 308 -4.33 14.62 -10.81
N ASP A 309 -4.91 15.63 -11.45
CA ASP A 309 -6.01 15.45 -12.41
C ASP A 309 -5.60 14.82 -13.75
N SER A 310 -4.30 14.85 -14.09
CA SER A 310 -3.73 14.28 -15.30
C SER A 310 -2.20 14.20 -15.21
N LEU A 311 -1.64 13.01 -15.37
CA LEU A 311 -0.19 12.80 -15.52
C LEU A 311 0.30 13.00 -16.96
N ARG A 312 -0.60 13.20 -17.94
CA ARG A 312 -0.20 13.34 -19.35
C ARG A 312 0.80 14.48 -19.58
N PRO A 313 0.62 15.70 -19.04
CA PRO A 313 1.58 16.77 -19.28
C PRO A 313 2.97 16.50 -18.72
N VAL A 314 3.07 15.72 -17.63
CA VAL A 314 4.36 15.28 -17.07
C VAL A 314 4.99 14.24 -17.98
N LEU A 315 4.21 13.25 -18.39
CA LEU A 315 4.65 12.16 -19.27
C LEU A 315 5.11 12.67 -20.64
N ASP A 316 4.36 13.59 -21.25
CA ASP A 316 4.67 14.15 -22.57
C ASP A 316 5.97 14.96 -22.55
N GLN A 317 6.29 15.62 -21.44
CA GLN A 317 7.48 16.47 -21.30
C GLN A 317 8.72 15.71 -20.81
N ARG A 318 8.55 14.76 -19.88
CA ARG A 318 9.65 14.09 -19.17
C ARG A 318 9.79 12.60 -19.49
N GLY A 319 8.83 12.01 -20.23
CA GLY A 319 8.78 10.57 -20.46
C GLY A 319 8.47 9.79 -19.18
N ALA A 320 8.52 8.45 -19.27
CA ALA A 320 8.21 7.58 -18.13
C ALA A 320 9.18 7.79 -16.97
N GLU A 321 10.49 7.65 -17.19
CA GLU A 321 11.52 7.81 -16.14
C GLU A 321 11.45 9.18 -15.45
N GLY A 322 11.24 10.26 -16.20
CA GLY A 322 11.12 11.58 -15.59
C GLY A 322 9.77 11.83 -14.91
N THR A 323 8.73 11.05 -15.22
CA THR A 323 7.48 11.01 -14.43
C THR A 323 7.70 10.30 -13.10
N ILE A 324 8.49 9.22 -13.08
CA ILE A 324 8.88 8.53 -11.84
C ILE A 324 9.60 9.50 -10.91
N ALA A 325 10.65 10.17 -11.42
CA ALA A 325 11.41 11.14 -10.64
C ALA A 325 10.58 12.34 -10.16
N PHE A 326 9.51 12.71 -10.88
CA PHE A 326 8.56 13.73 -10.44
C PHE A 326 7.65 13.24 -9.30
N LEU A 327 7.25 11.97 -9.33
CA LEU A 327 6.31 11.39 -8.36
C LEU A 327 6.98 10.96 -7.05
N GLU A 328 8.24 10.53 -7.09
CA GLU A 328 8.97 10.02 -5.91
C GLU A 328 8.90 10.97 -4.68
N PRO A 329 9.24 12.28 -4.79
CA PRO A 329 9.16 13.18 -3.64
C PRO A 329 7.72 13.37 -3.13
N ILE A 330 6.75 13.40 -4.05
CA ILE A 330 5.33 13.53 -3.70
C ILE A 330 4.85 12.29 -2.95
N PHE A 331 5.28 11.10 -3.36
CA PHE A 331 4.91 9.85 -2.71
C PHE A 331 5.43 9.79 -1.27
N ASP A 332 6.67 10.21 -1.06
CA ASP A 332 7.25 10.31 0.28
C ASP A 332 6.49 11.33 1.15
N SER A 333 6.18 12.51 0.61
CA SER A 333 5.37 13.52 1.31
C SER A 333 3.98 13.00 1.72
N ILE A 334 3.33 12.24 0.85
CA ILE A 334 2.02 11.62 1.11
C ILE A 334 2.13 10.52 2.17
N ARG A 335 3.18 9.70 2.12
CA ARG A 335 3.44 8.65 3.11
C ARG A 335 3.70 9.25 4.49
N ASP A 336 4.54 10.28 4.57
CA ASP A 336 4.86 10.99 5.81
C ASP A 336 3.61 11.65 6.44
N ALA A 337 2.70 12.13 5.59
CA ALA A 337 1.43 12.71 6.04
C ALA A 337 0.34 11.67 6.33
N SER A 338 0.59 10.37 6.11
CA SER A 338 -0.44 9.31 6.08
C SER A 338 -1.65 9.71 5.21
N GLY A 339 -1.40 10.39 4.08
CA GLY A 339 -2.40 10.94 3.17
C GLY A 339 -2.80 9.96 2.07
N LEU A 340 -3.94 10.20 1.42
CA LEU A 340 -4.32 9.47 0.21
C LEU A 340 -4.16 10.38 -1.01
N ALA A 341 -3.33 9.97 -1.96
CA ALA A 341 -3.17 10.64 -3.23
C ALA A 341 -3.74 9.79 -4.36
N HIS A 342 -4.37 10.43 -5.34
CA HIS A 342 -4.73 9.76 -6.57
C HIS A 342 -4.30 10.55 -7.80
N TYR A 343 -3.93 9.81 -8.83
CA TYR A 343 -3.29 10.33 -10.03
C TYR A 343 -4.01 9.77 -11.23
N VAL A 344 -4.45 10.64 -12.12
CA VAL A 344 -5.20 10.22 -13.30
C VAL A 344 -4.25 10.10 -14.49
N LEU A 345 -4.27 8.95 -15.16
CA LEU A 345 -3.60 8.75 -16.43
C LEU A 345 -4.61 8.17 -17.43
N PRO A 346 -5.24 9.01 -18.27
CA PRO A 346 -6.35 8.60 -19.13
C PRO A 346 -5.82 7.89 -20.38
N VAL A 347 -5.20 6.73 -20.19
CA VAL A 347 -4.71 5.81 -21.21
C VAL A 347 -5.21 4.40 -20.88
N ASP A 348 -5.08 3.48 -21.82
CA ASP A 348 -5.48 2.10 -21.60
C ASP A 348 -4.62 1.44 -20.50
N ARG A 349 -5.22 0.58 -19.68
CA ARG A 349 -4.50 -0.10 -18.60
C ARG A 349 -3.41 -1.04 -19.11
N ASP A 350 -3.56 -1.59 -20.32
CA ASP A 350 -2.56 -2.43 -20.96
C ASP A 350 -1.45 -1.63 -21.65
N ASP A 351 -1.53 -0.30 -21.67
CA ASP A 351 -0.47 0.55 -22.22
C ASP A 351 0.87 0.30 -21.49
N PRO A 352 1.99 0.13 -22.21
CA PRO A 352 3.31 -0.07 -21.60
C PRO A 352 3.69 1.00 -20.56
N VAL A 353 3.21 2.23 -20.72
CA VAL A 353 3.48 3.29 -19.74
C VAL A 353 2.80 3.02 -18.40
N VAL A 354 1.57 2.51 -18.41
CA VAL A 354 0.85 2.17 -17.17
C VAL A 354 1.60 1.07 -16.46
N ARG A 355 1.99 0.01 -17.18
CA ARG A 355 2.78 -1.09 -16.58
C ARG A 355 4.11 -0.63 -15.98
N THR A 356 4.72 0.41 -16.54
CA THR A 356 5.97 0.99 -16.02
C THR A 356 5.74 1.79 -14.74
N LEU A 357 4.65 2.55 -14.68
CA LEU A 357 4.34 3.40 -13.53
C LEU A 357 3.62 2.65 -12.41
N GLU A 358 2.88 1.60 -12.73
CA GLU A 358 2.00 0.86 -11.83
C GLU A 358 2.71 0.32 -10.59
N SER A 359 3.95 -0.15 -10.72
CA SER A 359 4.76 -0.67 -9.61
C SER A 359 5.10 0.37 -8.54
N LEU A 360 4.91 1.66 -8.83
CA LEU A 360 5.18 2.73 -7.88
C LEU A 360 3.95 3.04 -7.00
N PHE A 361 2.76 2.62 -7.43
CA PHE A 361 1.52 2.89 -6.72
C PHE A 361 1.17 1.75 -5.77
N ASP A 362 0.42 2.06 -4.72
CA ASP A 362 -0.10 1.05 -3.79
C ASP A 362 -1.33 0.33 -4.40
N ALA A 363 -2.06 1.04 -5.27
CA ALA A 363 -3.18 0.48 -6.01
C ALA A 363 -3.38 1.14 -7.38
N THR A 364 -4.06 0.43 -8.27
CA THR A 364 -4.55 0.96 -9.55
C THR A 364 -6.04 0.70 -9.71
N ILE A 365 -6.80 1.74 -10.03
CA ILE A 365 -8.20 1.66 -10.43
C ILE A 365 -8.24 1.68 -11.95
N GLU A 366 -8.70 0.59 -12.52
CA GLU A 366 -8.98 0.48 -13.95
C GLU A 366 -10.45 0.84 -14.20
N LEU A 367 -10.69 1.77 -15.13
CA LEU A 367 -12.00 2.21 -15.55
C LEU A 367 -12.31 1.70 -16.96
N ARG A 368 -13.56 1.25 -17.18
CA ARG A 368 -14.06 0.94 -18.51
C ARG A 368 -15.55 1.27 -18.64
N VAL A 369 -16.01 1.28 -19.88
CA VAL A 369 -17.46 1.28 -20.20
C VAL A 369 -17.79 -0.06 -20.86
N SER A 370 -18.67 -0.84 -20.23
CA SER A 370 -19.19 -2.11 -20.75
C SER A 370 -20.65 -1.95 -21.20
N GLU A 371 -21.27 -3.04 -21.68
CA GLU A 371 -22.71 -3.05 -21.99
C GLU A 371 -23.59 -2.80 -20.76
N SER A 372 -23.11 -3.16 -19.55
CA SER A 372 -23.78 -2.91 -18.27
C SER A 372 -23.60 -1.48 -17.75
N GLY A 373 -22.79 -0.66 -18.42
CA GLY A 373 -22.51 0.72 -18.04
C GLY A 373 -21.06 0.95 -17.60
N PRO A 374 -20.78 2.03 -16.84
CA PRO A 374 -19.45 2.31 -16.35
C PRO A 374 -19.07 1.36 -15.21
N GLU A 375 -17.89 0.76 -15.33
CA GLU A 375 -17.36 -0.22 -14.37
C GLU A 375 -15.95 0.17 -13.95
N GLN A 376 -15.58 -0.29 -12.76
CA GLN A 376 -14.23 -0.17 -12.21
C GLN A 376 -13.72 -1.52 -11.71
N ARG A 377 -12.40 -1.63 -11.63
CA ARG A 377 -11.68 -2.76 -11.08
C ARG A 377 -10.46 -2.25 -10.32
N TRP A 378 -10.20 -2.83 -9.15
CA TRP A 378 -9.06 -2.45 -8.31
C TRP A 378 -7.98 -3.51 -8.42
N HIS A 379 -6.76 -3.06 -8.66
CA HIS A 379 -5.52 -3.82 -8.54
C HIS A 379 -4.82 -3.33 -7.28
N LEU A 380 -4.73 -4.17 -6.26
CA LEU A 380 -4.10 -3.89 -4.97
C LEU A 380 -2.71 -4.53 -4.97
N HIS A 381 -1.69 -3.73 -5.22
CA HIS A 381 -0.35 -4.21 -5.59
C HIS A 381 0.34 -4.92 -4.44
N GLU A 382 0.26 -4.36 -3.22
CA GLU A 382 0.80 -4.99 -2.01
C GLU A 382 0.20 -6.38 -1.72
N SER A 383 -1.03 -6.62 -2.15
CA SER A 383 -1.72 -7.92 -1.94
C SER A 383 -1.80 -8.77 -3.21
N ASN A 384 -1.19 -8.31 -4.31
CA ASN A 384 -1.32 -8.87 -5.66
C ASN A 384 -2.75 -9.31 -5.99
N TYR A 385 -3.73 -8.51 -5.57
CA TYR A 385 -5.14 -8.87 -5.67
C TYR A 385 -5.84 -7.96 -6.66
N THR A 386 -6.54 -8.58 -7.61
CA THR A 386 -7.38 -7.88 -8.55
C THR A 386 -8.84 -8.21 -8.25
N THR A 387 -9.68 -7.18 -8.04
CA THR A 387 -11.11 -7.38 -7.84
C THR A 387 -11.79 -7.86 -9.12
N ASP A 388 -12.97 -8.44 -8.98
CA ASP A 388 -13.89 -8.53 -10.11
C ASP A 388 -14.29 -7.12 -10.58
N TRP A 389 -14.82 -7.01 -11.79
CA TRP A 389 -15.42 -5.77 -12.26
C TRP A 389 -16.71 -5.48 -11.51
N PHE A 390 -16.86 -4.25 -11.05
CA PHE A 390 -18.08 -3.79 -10.39
C PHE A 390 -18.48 -2.39 -10.87
N ALA A 391 -19.74 -2.03 -10.70
CA ALA A 391 -20.27 -0.76 -11.19
C ALA A 391 -19.51 0.43 -10.58
N LEU A 392 -19.18 1.42 -11.42
CA LEU A 392 -18.70 2.70 -10.95
C LEU A 392 -19.91 3.51 -10.46
N THR A 393 -20.10 3.54 -9.15
CA THR A 393 -21.14 4.33 -8.49
C THR A 393 -20.50 5.52 -7.78
N SER A 394 -21.17 6.68 -7.81
CA SER A 394 -20.82 7.78 -6.92
C SER A 394 -21.11 7.36 -5.49
N VAL A 395 -20.13 7.48 -4.60
CA VAL A 395 -20.36 7.40 -3.16
C VAL A 395 -21.06 8.71 -2.80
N GLN A 396 -22.32 8.63 -2.38
CA GLN A 396 -23.06 9.80 -1.87
C GLN A 396 -22.73 10.06 -0.42
#